data_AF-A0A162AXJ3-F1
#
_entry.id   AF-A0A162AXJ3-F1
#
_cell.length_a   1.000
_cell.length_b   1.000
_cell.length_c   1.000
_cell.angle_alpha   90.00
_cell.angle_beta   90.00
_cell.angle_gamma   90.00
#
_symmetry.space_group_name_H-M   'P 1'
#
loop_
_entity.id
_entity.type
_entity.pdbx_description
1 polymer ?
#
loop_
_entity_poly.entity_id
_entity_poly.type
_entity_poly.pdbx_seq_one_letter_code
_entity_poly.pdbx_strand_id
1 'polypeptide(L)'
;MTIQILSTLKIRNLEGIMELTPLKIINSLRDTDCYMQVIFSQGACYKFHLFLKSLFPNATALINGDKDHIVTLIDGFMYDINGKVDGSFYPLSDSDMALVEGWTFAGNKYLSIGECPSCEEPLLAF
;
A
#
# COMPACT_ATOMS: atom_id res chain seq x y z
N MET A 1 30.23 10.80 -1.48
CA MET A 1 29.44 11.84 -0.79
C MET A 1 27.99 11.63 -1.21
N THR A 2 27.20 10.94 -0.39
CA THR A 2 25.86 10.50 -0.76
C THR A 2 24.87 11.58 -0.35
N ILE A 3 24.21 12.22 -1.32
CA ILE A 3 23.14 13.19 -1.06
C ILE A 3 21.88 12.37 -0.75
N GLN A 4 21.44 12.39 0.51
CA GLN A 4 20.21 11.74 0.95
C GLN A 4 19.05 12.70 0.65
N ILE A 5 18.39 12.54 -0.50
CA ILE A 5 17.16 13.27 -0.81
C ILE A 5 16.04 12.54 -0.09
N LEU A 6 15.70 12.96 1.12
CA LEU A 6 14.54 12.45 1.85
C LEU A 6 13.26 12.92 1.12
N SER A 7 12.44 11.98 0.66
CA SER A 7 11.15 12.25 0.00
C SER A 7 10.07 12.60 1.03
N THR A 8 10.20 13.77 1.66
CA THR A 8 9.12 14.31 2.51
C THR A 8 8.09 15.02 1.64
N LEU A 9 6.82 14.58 1.70
CA LEU A 9 5.72 15.35 1.12
C LEU A 9 5.45 16.56 2.04
N LYS A 10 5.61 17.78 1.52
CA LYS A 10 5.37 19.03 2.26
C LYS A 10 3.98 19.54 1.93
N ILE A 11 3.04 19.38 2.86
CA ILE A 11 1.71 20.00 2.76
C ILE A 11 1.72 21.32 3.53
N ARG A 12 1.34 22.41 2.87
CA ARG A 12 1.13 23.72 3.51
C ARG A 12 -0.31 23.81 4.00
N ASN A 13 -0.50 24.11 5.28
CA ASN A 13 -1.78 24.57 5.82
C ASN A 13 -1.60 25.96 6.45
N LEU A 14 -2.67 26.52 7.03
CA LEU A 14 -2.66 27.83 7.68
C LEU A 14 -1.75 27.91 8.93
N GLU A 15 -1.28 26.76 9.45
CA GLU A 15 -0.46 26.66 10.66
C GLU A 15 1.03 26.30 10.38
N GLY A 16 1.41 25.97 9.14
CA GLY A 16 2.80 25.68 8.77
C GLY A 16 3.00 24.65 7.66
N ILE A 17 4.23 24.15 7.52
CA ILE A 17 4.60 23.03 6.65
C ILE A 17 4.56 21.74 7.48
N MET A 18 3.64 20.82 7.17
CA MET A 18 3.65 19.48 7.73
C MET A 18 4.43 18.54 6.81
N GLU A 19 5.43 17.85 7.34
CA GLU A 19 6.11 16.76 6.63
C GLU A 19 5.35 15.46 6.82
N LEU A 20 4.84 14.90 5.73
CA LEU A 20 4.22 13.58 5.70
C LEU A 20 5.26 12.55 5.31
N THR A 21 5.47 11.60 6.22
CA THR A 21 6.32 10.42 5.99
C THR A 21 5.48 9.29 5.42
N PRO A 22 6.09 8.34 4.67
CA PRO A 22 5.38 7.15 4.22
C PRO A 22 4.67 6.42 5.37
N LEU A 23 5.37 6.20 6.47
CA LEU A 23 4.80 5.50 7.63
C LEU A 23 3.57 6.21 8.21
N LYS A 24 3.57 7.56 8.27
CA LYS A 24 2.41 8.31 8.76
C LYS A 24 1.21 8.15 7.83
N ILE A 25 1.41 8.25 6.52
CA ILE A 25 0.34 8.00 5.53
C ILE A 25 -0.20 6.58 5.64
N ILE A 26 0.69 5.58 5.72
CA ILE A 26 0.33 4.17 5.79
C ILE A 26 -0.49 3.90 7.05
N ASN A 27 -0.04 4.37 8.21
CA ASN A 27 -0.78 4.23 9.46
C ASN A 27 -2.14 4.95 9.37
N SER A 28 -2.17 6.19 8.89
CA SER A 28 -3.43 6.94 8.75
C SER A 28 -4.43 6.26 7.81
N LEU A 29 -3.97 5.61 6.73
CA LEU A 29 -4.84 4.83 5.85
C LEU A 29 -5.27 3.52 6.52
N ARG A 30 -4.34 2.77 7.11
CA ARG A 30 -4.66 1.50 7.77
C ARG A 30 -5.67 1.68 8.90
N ASP A 31 -5.56 2.78 9.65
CA ASP A 31 -6.38 3.05 10.82
C ASP A 31 -7.79 3.58 10.47
N THR A 32 -8.12 3.78 9.18
CA THR A 32 -9.46 4.22 8.78
C THR A 32 -10.52 3.13 8.95
N ASP A 33 -10.15 1.87 8.77
CA ASP A 33 -11.06 0.73 8.83
C ASP A 33 -10.28 -0.57 9.09
N CYS A 34 -10.86 -1.48 9.88
CA CYS A 34 -10.26 -2.77 10.23
C CYS A 34 -9.93 -3.66 9.01
N TYR A 35 -10.61 -3.46 7.88
CA TYR A 35 -10.41 -4.25 6.66
C TYR A 35 -9.25 -3.76 5.79
N MET A 36 -8.68 -2.58 6.04
CA MET A 36 -7.63 -2.01 5.18
C MET A 36 -6.42 -2.93 5.06
N GLN A 37 -5.98 -3.52 6.17
CA GLN A 37 -4.88 -4.49 6.17
C GLN A 37 -5.19 -5.69 5.28
N VAL A 38 -6.39 -6.28 5.40
CA VAL A 38 -6.81 -7.44 4.62
C VAL A 38 -6.91 -7.10 3.13
N ILE A 39 -7.54 -5.97 2.79
CA ILE A 39 -7.71 -5.53 1.40
C ILE A 39 -6.36 -5.42 0.69
N PHE A 40 -5.40 -4.74 1.30
CA PHE A 40 -4.11 -4.47 0.68
C PHE A 40 -3.13 -5.64 0.78
N SER A 41 -3.29 -6.57 1.73
CA SER A 41 -2.51 -7.82 1.76
C SER A 41 -3.07 -8.91 0.84
N GLN A 42 -4.37 -8.90 0.52
CA GLN A 42 -5.04 -9.98 -0.22
C GLN A 42 -5.46 -9.57 -1.64
N GLY A 43 -4.53 -9.00 -2.42
CA GLY A 43 -4.73 -8.72 -3.84
C GLY A 43 -4.90 -7.25 -4.22
N ALA A 44 -4.76 -6.31 -3.28
CA ALA A 44 -4.62 -4.89 -3.62
C ALA A 44 -3.21 -4.31 -3.35
N CYS A 45 -2.20 -5.14 -3.05
CA CYS A 45 -0.82 -4.69 -2.74
C CYS A 45 -0.19 -3.87 -3.89
N TYR A 46 -0.41 -4.24 -5.15
CA TYR A 46 0.05 -3.43 -6.29
C TYR A 46 -0.68 -2.08 -6.39
N LYS A 47 -1.99 -2.06 -6.14
CA LYS A 47 -2.77 -0.81 -6.11
C LYS A 47 -2.33 0.10 -4.95
N PHE A 48 -1.98 -0.50 -3.81
CA PHE A 48 -1.39 0.21 -2.69
C PHE A 48 -0.03 0.83 -3.06
N HIS A 49 0.80 0.11 -3.81
CA HIS A 49 2.01 0.68 -4.39
C HIS A 49 1.72 1.91 -5.26
N LEU A 50 0.74 1.82 -6.17
CA LEU A 50 0.35 2.96 -7.02
C LEU A 50 -0.14 4.16 -6.21
N PHE A 51 -0.90 3.92 -5.14
CA PHE A 51 -1.30 4.96 -4.19
C PHE A 51 -0.07 5.64 -3.56
N LEU A 52 0.88 4.88 -3.01
CA LEU A 52 2.11 5.44 -2.45
C LEU A 52 2.96 6.16 -3.51
N LYS A 53 3.07 5.63 -4.72
CA LYS A 53 3.79 6.24 -5.85
C LYS A 53 3.24 7.61 -6.23
N SER A 54 1.92 7.81 -6.10
CA SER A 54 1.30 9.11 -6.35
C SER A 54 1.72 10.19 -5.34
N LEU A 55 2.06 9.79 -4.12
CA LEU A 55 2.49 10.67 -3.02
C LEU A 55 4.02 10.81 -2.94
N PHE A 56 4.73 9.73 -3.28
CA PHE A 56 6.19 9.61 -3.24
C PHE A 56 6.67 9.20 -4.65
N PRO A 57 6.94 10.17 -5.55
CA PRO A 57 7.26 9.88 -6.96
C PRO A 57 8.49 9.01 -7.18
N ASN A 58 9.39 8.91 -6.19
CA ASN A 58 10.56 8.03 -6.22
C ASN A 58 10.27 6.59 -5.78
N ALA A 59 9.03 6.28 -5.37
CA ALA A 59 8.65 4.94 -4.96
C ALA A 59 8.87 3.90 -6.08
N THR A 60 9.27 2.69 -5.73
CA THR A 60 9.48 1.59 -6.69
C THR A 60 8.78 0.33 -6.20
N ALA A 61 8.06 -0.36 -7.09
CA ALA A 61 7.45 -1.65 -6.78
C ALA A 61 8.52 -2.74 -6.73
N LEU A 62 8.50 -3.54 -5.67
CA LEU A 62 9.28 -4.77 -5.56
C LEU A 62 8.34 -5.95 -5.35
N ILE A 63 8.67 -7.10 -5.93
CA ILE A 63 7.92 -8.35 -5.84
C ILE A 63 8.74 -9.42 -5.11
N ASN A 64 8.08 -10.26 -4.30
CA ASN A 64 8.75 -11.38 -3.65
C ASN A 64 9.08 -12.53 -4.63
N GLY A 65 9.84 -13.51 -4.15
CA GLY A 65 10.24 -14.67 -4.96
C GLY A 65 9.07 -15.53 -5.45
N ASP A 66 8.00 -15.61 -4.68
CA ASP A 66 6.79 -16.40 -5.00
C ASP A 66 5.83 -15.67 -5.96
N LYS A 67 6.12 -14.40 -6.27
CA LYS A 67 5.31 -13.54 -7.14
C LYS A 67 3.85 -13.41 -6.71
N ASP A 68 3.60 -13.30 -5.41
CA ASP A 68 2.26 -13.13 -4.83
C ASP A 68 2.12 -11.88 -3.94
N HIS A 69 3.20 -11.15 -3.70
CA HIS A 69 3.19 -9.95 -2.87
C HIS A 69 4.07 -8.82 -3.43
N ILE A 70 3.54 -7.59 -3.36
CA ILE A 70 4.24 -6.36 -3.73
C ILE A 70 4.48 -5.51 -2.50
N VAL A 71 5.72 -5.04 -2.36
CA VAL A 71 6.11 -3.97 -1.43
C VAL A 71 6.57 -2.75 -2.20
N THR A 72 6.57 -1.60 -1.54
CA THR A 72 6.99 -0.33 -2.10
C THR A 72 8.29 0.13 -1.47
N LEU A 73 9.33 0.29 -2.27
CA LEU A 73 10.62 0.87 -1.85
C LEU A 73 10.54 2.40 -1.93
N ILE A 74 10.78 3.08 -0.81
CA ILE A 74 10.85 4.55 -0.72
C ILE A 74 12.06 4.90 0.13
N ASP A 75 12.98 5.72 -0.41
CA ASP A 75 14.20 6.17 0.27
C ASP A 75 15.03 5.06 0.92
N GLY A 76 15.06 3.87 0.29
CA GLY A 76 15.83 2.71 0.78
C GLY A 76 15.11 1.86 1.83
N PHE A 77 13.86 2.15 2.16
CA PHE A 77 13.03 1.33 3.05
C PHE A 77 11.85 0.72 2.30
N MET A 78 11.51 -0.52 2.64
CA MET A 78 10.38 -1.23 2.04
C MET A 78 9.14 -1.08 2.91
N TYR A 79 8.00 -0.88 2.26
CA TYR A 79 6.71 -0.66 2.91
C TYR A 79 5.60 -1.48 2.27
N ASP A 80 4.69 -1.97 3.09
CA ASP A 80 3.37 -2.47 2.73
C ASP A 80 2.30 -1.82 3.63
N ILE A 81 1.07 -2.32 3.63
CA ILE A 81 0.01 -1.78 4.49
C ILE A 81 0.31 -1.99 5.99
N ASN A 82 1.16 -2.96 6.35
CA ASN A 82 1.60 -3.21 7.72
C ASN A 82 2.66 -2.22 8.20
N GLY A 83 3.18 -1.38 7.30
CA GLY A 83 4.17 -0.36 7.60
C GLY A 83 5.50 -0.76 7.00
N LYS A 84 6.59 -0.61 7.76
CA LYS A 84 7.93 -0.98 7.29
C LYS A 84 8.11 -2.49 7.39
N VAL A 85 8.64 -3.10 6.33
CA VAL A 85 8.90 -4.54 6.25
C VAL A 85 10.33 -4.81 5.81
N ASP A 86 10.82 -6.00 6.16
CA ASP A 86 12.12 -6.54 5.74
C ASP A 86 11.87 -7.87 5.01
N GLY A 87 12.79 -8.26 4.12
CA GLY A 87 12.68 -9.51 3.37
C GLY A 87 13.41 -9.48 2.03
N SER A 88 13.28 -10.57 1.28
CA SER A 88 13.85 -10.69 -0.06
C SER A 88 12.81 -10.31 -1.11
N PHE A 89 12.98 -9.11 -1.66
CA PHE A 89 12.16 -8.58 -2.75
C PHE A 89 13.04 -8.12 -3.90
N TYR A 90 12.50 -8.20 -5.11
CA TYR A 90 13.21 -7.90 -6.34
C TYR A 90 12.43 -6.84 -7.13
N PRO A 91 13.08 -5.97 -7.91
CA PRO A 91 12.37 -5.01 -8.76
C PRO A 91 11.30 -5.69 -9.61
N LEU A 92 10.08 -5.15 -9.58
CA LEU A 92 9.01 -5.62 -10.45
C LEU A 92 9.40 -5.37 -11.91
N SER A 93 9.40 -6.42 -12.74
CA SER A 93 9.80 -6.33 -14.14
C SER A 93 8.60 -6.10 -15.07
N ASP A 94 8.86 -5.62 -16.29
CA ASP A 94 7.82 -5.48 -17.33
C ASP A 94 7.08 -6.80 -17.61
N SER A 95 7.78 -7.94 -17.47
CA SER A 95 7.18 -9.26 -17.65
C SER A 95 6.17 -9.66 -16.57
N ASP A 96 6.26 -9.04 -15.39
CA ASP A 96 5.35 -9.28 -14.26
C ASP A 96 4.11 -8.38 -14.31
N MET A 97 4.09 -7.35 -15.17
CA MET A 97 3.02 -6.34 -15.21
C MET A 97 1.65 -6.95 -15.50
N ALA A 98 1.58 -7.84 -16.49
CA ALA A 98 0.33 -8.53 -16.85
C ALA A 98 -0.25 -9.36 -15.68
N LEU A 99 0.61 -9.85 -14.77
CA LEU A 99 0.20 -10.58 -13.58
C LEU A 99 -0.39 -9.62 -12.54
N VAL A 100 0.37 -8.59 -12.15
CA VAL A 100 0.02 -7.73 -11.00
C VAL A 100 -1.10 -6.74 -11.31
N GLU A 101 -1.28 -6.32 -12.57
CA GLU A 101 -2.38 -5.45 -12.99
C GLU A 101 -3.75 -6.13 -12.84
N GLY A 102 -3.78 -7.46 -12.96
CA GLY A 102 -4.99 -8.27 -12.75
C GLY A 102 -5.37 -8.48 -11.28
N TRP A 103 -4.47 -8.16 -10.33
CA TRP A 103 -4.72 -8.40 -8.92
C TRP A 103 -5.77 -7.45 -8.38
N THR A 104 -6.81 -8.04 -7.79
CA THR A 104 -7.85 -7.29 -7.10
C THR A 104 -8.30 -8.07 -5.87
N PHE A 105 -8.58 -7.36 -4.78
CA PHE A 105 -9.17 -7.96 -3.58
C PHE A 105 -10.49 -8.68 -3.89
N ALA A 106 -11.37 -8.05 -4.69
CA ALA A 106 -12.63 -8.64 -5.13
C ALA A 106 -12.46 -9.93 -5.94
N GLY A 107 -11.40 -10.02 -6.76
CA GLY A 107 -11.10 -11.22 -7.56
C GLY A 107 -10.66 -12.43 -6.73
N ASN A 108 -10.19 -12.22 -5.50
CA ASN A 108 -9.72 -13.29 -4.61
C ASN A 108 -10.84 -13.95 -3.79
N LYS A 109 -12.12 -13.74 -4.13
CA LYS A 109 -13.30 -14.40 -3.52
C LYS A 109 -13.47 -14.22 -2.00
N TYR A 110 -12.76 -13.26 -1.39
CA TYR A 110 -12.83 -12.99 0.06
C TYR A 110 -14.06 -12.18 0.50
N LEU A 111 -14.94 -11.77 -0.43
CA LEU A 111 -16.13 -10.98 -0.12
C LEU A 111 -17.40 -11.79 -0.42
N SER A 112 -18.12 -12.17 0.63
CA SER A 112 -19.56 -12.40 0.60
C SER A 112 -20.19 -11.29 1.45
N ILE A 113 -20.78 -10.27 0.81
CA ILE A 113 -21.30 -9.09 1.51
C ILE A 113 -22.82 -9.24 1.72
N GLY A 114 -23.26 -9.12 2.97
CA GLY A 114 -24.59 -8.61 3.35
C GLY A 114 -24.42 -7.47 4.36
N GLU A 115 -25.32 -6.50 4.43
CA GLU A 115 -25.01 -5.14 4.95
C GLU A 115 -25.59 -4.80 6.33
N CYS A 116 -24.87 -3.98 7.09
CA CYS A 116 -25.29 -3.36 8.35
C CYS A 116 -26.28 -2.20 8.09
N PRO A 117 -27.48 -2.17 8.66
CA PRO A 117 -28.52 -1.18 8.30
C PRO A 117 -28.30 0.24 8.84
N SER A 118 -27.17 0.54 9.47
CA SER A 118 -26.89 1.85 10.08
C SER A 118 -25.56 2.47 9.67
N CYS A 119 -24.53 1.67 9.37
CA CYS A 119 -23.26 2.11 8.80
C CYS A 119 -22.88 1.35 7.51
N GLU A 120 -23.75 0.44 7.06
CA GLU A 120 -23.65 -0.32 5.80
C GLU A 120 -22.43 -1.25 5.69
N GLU A 121 -21.64 -1.42 6.76
CA GLU A 121 -20.56 -2.40 6.83
C GLU A 121 -21.05 -3.86 6.64
N PRO A 122 -20.27 -4.75 5.99
CA PRO A 122 -20.64 -6.16 5.82
C PRO A 122 -20.72 -6.91 7.16
N LEU A 123 -21.82 -7.62 7.43
CA LEU A 123 -21.86 -8.67 8.46
C LEU A 123 -21.07 -9.89 7.94
N LEU A 124 -19.91 -10.14 8.52
CA LEU A 124 -19.12 -11.33 8.24
C LEU A 124 -19.93 -12.58 8.63
N ALA A 125 -20.41 -13.35 7.65
CA ALA A 125 -20.94 -14.69 7.86
C ALA A 125 -19.82 -15.71 7.63
N PHE A 126 -19.47 -16.46 8.69
CA PHE A 126 -18.47 -17.54 8.69
C PHE A 126 -18.99 -18.79 7.99
#